data_AF-A0AAV7UXY8-F1
#
_entry.id   AF-A0AAV7UXY8-F1
#
_cell.length_a   1.000
_cell.length_b   1.000
_cell.length_c   1.000
_cell.angle_alpha   90.00
_cell.angle_beta   90.00
_cell.angle_gamma   90.00
#
_symmetry.space_group_name_H-M   'P 1'
#
loop_
_entity.id
_entity.type
_entity.pdbx_description
1 polymer ?
#
loop_
_entity_poly.entity_id
_entity_poly.type
_entity_poly.pdbx_seq_one_letter_code
_entity_poly.pdbx_strand_id
1 'polypeptide(L)'
;MTTSDRILMGPGPLTLQDIMEAIQGVRTSLETRHDSVTTEVSLLRADMWNMATQVKELEESTASLQGVMKTLKIQVDEMQVLTNNLQARLEDYEGRLRKNNILIIGVPECAEGHAVDLFVENLIFKEL
;
A
#
# COMPACT_ATOMS: atom_id res chain seq x y z
N MET A 1 -54.45 -68.44 28.59
CA MET A 1 -54.71 -67.30 27.68
C MET A 1 -53.54 -66.34 27.81
N THR A 2 -52.45 -66.60 27.11
CA THR A 2 -51.28 -65.71 27.11
C THR A 2 -50.42 -66.05 25.90
N THR A 3 -50.26 -65.07 25.03
CA THR A 3 -48.99 -64.75 24.38
C THR A 3 -48.30 -65.89 23.63
N SER A 4 -48.76 -66.18 22.42
CA SER A 4 -47.92 -66.83 21.40
C SER A 4 -48.41 -66.40 20.02
N ASP A 5 -47.48 -66.23 19.08
CA ASP A 5 -47.63 -65.76 17.70
C ASP A 5 -47.65 -64.25 17.40
N ARG A 6 -46.66 -63.52 17.95
CA ARG A 6 -46.00 -62.46 17.16
C ARG A 6 -44.67 -62.99 16.63
N ILE A 7 -44.75 -63.96 15.72
CA ILE A 7 -43.62 -64.36 14.89
C ILE A 7 -43.29 -63.18 13.96
N LEU A 8 -42.00 -62.85 13.87
CA LEU A 8 -41.43 -61.88 12.94
C LEU A 8 -42.02 -62.09 11.54
N MET A 9 -42.96 -61.24 11.12
CA MET A 9 -43.07 -60.94 9.70
C MET A 9 -41.85 -60.10 9.35
N GLY A 10 -40.83 -60.76 8.83
CA GLY A 10 -39.84 -60.07 8.00
C GLY A 10 -40.59 -59.31 6.89
N PRO A 11 -39.98 -58.24 6.34
CA PRO A 11 -40.64 -57.43 5.32
C PRO A 11 -41.20 -58.36 4.23
N GLY A 12 -42.50 -58.21 3.95
CA GLY A 12 -43.17 -58.98 2.91
C GLY A 12 -42.43 -58.87 1.57
N PRO A 13 -42.66 -59.79 0.62
CA PRO A 13 -41.98 -59.76 -0.65
C PRO A 13 -42.12 -58.38 -1.30
N LEU A 14 -40.99 -57.76 -1.65
CA LEU A 14 -40.91 -56.47 -2.32
C LEU A 14 -41.93 -56.43 -3.46
N THR A 15 -42.86 -55.48 -3.36
CA THR A 15 -43.92 -55.32 -4.34
C THR A 15 -43.47 -54.39 -5.45
N LEU A 16 -44.12 -54.47 -6.61
CA LEU A 16 -43.89 -53.52 -7.70
C LEU A 16 -44.15 -52.07 -7.25
N GLN A 17 -45.07 -51.87 -6.30
CA GLN A 17 -45.39 -50.58 -5.71
C GLN A 17 -44.21 -49.99 -4.92
N ASP A 18 -43.54 -50.81 -4.10
CA ASP A 18 -42.36 -50.39 -3.34
C ASP A 18 -41.22 -49.93 -4.27
N ILE A 19 -41.04 -50.63 -5.40
CA ILE A 19 -40.05 -50.26 -6.42
C ILE A 19 -40.42 -48.94 -7.10
N MET A 20 -41.70 -48.75 -7.45
CA MET A 20 -42.18 -47.50 -8.05
C MET A 20 -42.00 -46.30 -7.11
N GLU A 21 -42.31 -46.46 -5.82
CA GLU A 21 -42.11 -45.42 -4.81
C GLU A 21 -40.63 -45.08 -4.64
N ALA A 22 -39.75 -46.08 -4.61
CA ALA A 22 -38.30 -45.84 -4.57
C ALA A 22 -37.79 -45.10 -5.81
N ILE A 23 -38.24 -45.47 -7.01
CA ILE A 23 -37.88 -44.78 -8.26
C ILE A 23 -38.36 -43.33 -8.25
N GLN A 24 -39.60 -43.09 -7.81
CA GLN A 24 -40.13 -41.73 -7.68
C GLN A 24 -39.33 -40.90 -6.67
N GLY A 25 -38.97 -41.48 -5.52
CA GLY A 25 -38.14 -40.83 -4.52
C GLY A 25 -36.76 -40.45 -5.05
N VAL A 26 -36.10 -41.35 -5.78
CA VAL A 26 -34.81 -41.07 -6.44
C VAL A 26 -34.96 -39.97 -7.48
N ARG A 27 -36.02 -40.01 -8.29
CA ARG A 27 -36.30 -38.99 -9.31
C ARG A 27 -36.44 -37.60 -8.68
N THR A 28 -37.29 -37.47 -7.66
CA THR A 28 -37.51 -36.19 -6.98
C THR A 28 -36.23 -35.67 -6.30
N SER A 29 -35.45 -36.57 -5.69
CA SER A 29 -34.15 -36.22 -5.10
C SER A 29 -33.17 -35.72 -6.16
N LEU A 30 -33.13 -36.36 -7.33
CA LEU A 30 -32.26 -35.96 -8.44
C LEU A 30 -32.68 -34.61 -9.03
N GLU A 31 -33.98 -34.38 -9.24
CA GLU A 31 -34.53 -33.10 -9.71
C GLU A 31 -34.15 -31.97 -8.72
N THR A 32 -34.34 -32.19 -7.42
CA THR A 32 -33.97 -31.21 -6.38
C THR A 32 -32.48 -30.89 -6.39
N ARG A 33 -31.62 -31.92 -6.49
CA ARG A 33 -30.17 -31.73 -6.54
C ARG A 33 -29.73 -31.04 -7.83
N HIS A 34 -30.35 -31.37 -8.95
CA HIS A 34 -30.09 -30.73 -10.23
C HIS A 34 -30.40 -29.23 -10.17
N ASP A 35 -31.54 -28.85 -9.60
CA ASP A 35 -31.96 -27.45 -9.49
C ASP A 35 -31.04 -26.67 -8.54
N SER A 36 -30.63 -27.30 -7.43
CA SER A 36 -29.64 -26.74 -6.51
C SER A 36 -28.30 -26.50 -7.20
N VAL A 37 -27.75 -27.49 -7.92
CA VAL A 37 -26.49 -27.34 -8.65
C VAL A 37 -26.59 -26.26 -9.73
N THR A 38 -27.72 -26.20 -10.45
CA THR A 38 -27.95 -25.18 -11.48
C THR A 38 -27.95 -23.77 -10.90
N THR A 39 -28.55 -23.62 -9.70
CA THR A 39 -28.57 -22.36 -8.96
C THR A 39 -27.16 -21.96 -8.53
N GLU A 40 -26.42 -22.87 -7.89
CA GLU A 40 -25.04 -22.61 -7.42
C GLU A 40 -24.09 -22.27 -8.58
N VAL A 41 -24.20 -22.97 -9.72
CA VAL A 41 -23.42 -22.65 -10.92
C VAL A 41 -23.75 -21.25 -11.46
N SER A 42 -25.01 -20.82 -11.36
CA SER A 42 -25.41 -19.48 -11.80
C SER A 42 -24.86 -18.39 -10.88
N LEU A 43 -24.86 -18.62 -9.57
CA LEU A 43 -24.26 -17.72 -8.59
C LEU A 43 -22.75 -17.61 -8.78
N LEU A 44 -22.06 -18.75 -8.94
CA LEU A 44 -20.62 -18.77 -9.20
C LEU A 44 -20.24 -18.00 -10.47
N ARG A 45 -21.06 -18.08 -11.53
CA ARG A 45 -20.84 -17.27 -12.74
C ARG A 45 -20.98 -15.78 -12.48
N ALA A 46 -21.96 -15.38 -11.70
CA ALA A 46 -22.15 -13.98 -11.32
C ALA A 46 -20.96 -13.47 -10.47
N ASP A 47 -20.53 -14.26 -9.49
CA ASP A 47 -19.38 -13.94 -8.65
C ASP A 47 -18.08 -13.83 -9.46
N MET A 48 -17.85 -14.76 -10.39
CA MET A 48 -16.70 -14.69 -11.31
C MET A 48 -16.72 -13.42 -12.16
N TRP A 49 -17.89 -13.00 -12.63
CA TRP A 49 -18.02 -11.77 -13.42
C TRP A 49 -17.77 -10.51 -12.58
N ASN A 50 -18.27 -10.49 -11.34
CA ASN A 50 -18.01 -9.41 -10.38
C ASN A 50 -16.52 -9.33 -10.04
N MET A 51 -15.87 -10.46 -9.75
CA MET A 51 -14.44 -10.51 -9.50
C MET A 51 -13.62 -10.03 -10.70
N ALA A 52 -13.97 -10.43 -11.92
CA ALA A 52 -13.30 -9.96 -13.12
C ALA A 52 -13.40 -8.44 -13.30
N THR A 53 -14.56 -7.86 -12.98
CA THR A 53 -14.79 -6.41 -13.01
C THR A 53 -13.93 -5.70 -11.95
N GLN A 54 -13.92 -6.20 -10.72
CA GLN A 54 -13.10 -5.64 -9.64
C GLN A 54 -11.60 -5.71 -9.93
N VAL A 55 -11.13 -6.83 -10.49
CA VAL A 55 -9.72 -6.97 -10.91
C VAL A 55 -9.36 -5.92 -11.94
N LYS A 56 -10.21 -5.70 -12.94
CA LYS A 56 -9.98 -4.67 -13.95
C LYS A 56 -9.89 -3.26 -13.36
N GLU A 57 -10.78 -2.92 -12.44
CA GLU A 57 -10.75 -1.61 -11.75
C GLU A 57 -9.47 -1.44 -10.92
N LEU A 58 -9.01 -2.50 -10.26
CA LEU A 58 -7.75 -2.50 -9.50
C LEU A 58 -6.53 -2.36 -10.40
N GLU A 59 -6.53 -2.99 -11.58
CA GLU A 59 -5.47 -2.84 -12.58
C GLU A 59 -5.39 -1.41 -13.10
N GLU A 60 -6.53 -0.80 -13.42
CA GLU A 60 -6.61 0.61 -13.87
C GLU A 60 -6.13 1.57 -12.76
N SER A 61 -6.56 1.35 -11.52
CA SER A 61 -6.11 2.14 -10.35
C SER A 61 -4.60 2.01 -10.13
N THR A 62 -4.07 0.79 -10.23
CA THR A 62 -2.63 0.52 -10.09
C THR A 62 -1.81 1.22 -11.17
N ALA A 63 -2.26 1.16 -12.42
CA ALA A 63 -1.61 1.86 -13.53
C ALA A 63 -1.58 3.39 -13.31
N SER A 64 -2.68 3.96 -12.81
CA SER A 64 -2.75 5.38 -12.45
C SER A 64 -1.76 5.74 -11.34
N LEU A 65 -1.72 4.96 -10.25
CA LEU A 65 -0.80 5.16 -9.14
C LEU A 65 0.67 5.07 -9.58
N GLN A 66 1.01 4.12 -10.46
CA GLN A 66 2.35 4.03 -11.04
C GLN A 66 2.71 5.28 -11.83
N GLY A 67 1.76 5.84 -12.59
CA GLY A 67 1.93 7.11 -13.30
C GLY A 67 2.23 8.28 -12.35
N VAL A 68 1.45 8.42 -11.28
CA VAL A 68 1.66 9.45 -10.25
C VAL A 68 3.02 9.29 -9.57
N MET A 69 3.39 8.06 -9.20
CA MET A 69 4.67 7.77 -8.56
C MET A 69 5.86 8.16 -9.45
N LYS A 70 5.77 7.89 -10.76
CA LYS A 70 6.81 8.29 -11.72
C LYS A 70 6.96 9.80 -11.80
N THR A 71 5.86 10.53 -11.88
CA THR A 71 5.86 12.00 -11.90
C THR A 71 6.44 12.58 -10.61
N LEU A 72 6.01 12.06 -9.45
CA LEU A 72 6.51 12.51 -8.15
C LEU A 72 8.03 12.27 -8.01
N LYS A 73 8.51 11.12 -8.50
CA LYS A 73 9.94 10.82 -8.50
C LYS A 73 10.74 11.84 -9.31
N ILE A 74 10.26 12.20 -10.51
CA ILE A 74 10.89 13.23 -11.35
C ILE A 74 10.94 14.57 -10.60
N GLN A 75 9.83 14.97 -9.98
CA GLN A 75 9.77 16.23 -9.22
C GLN A 75 10.75 16.25 -8.03
N VAL A 76 10.88 15.14 -7.30
CA VAL A 76 11.84 15.02 -6.20
C VAL A 76 13.28 15.14 -6.71
N ASP A 77 13.60 14.46 -7.82
CA ASP A 77 14.93 14.51 -8.42
C ASP A 77 15.27 15.95 -8.89
N GLU A 78 14.31 16.66 -9.50
CA GLU A 78 14.45 18.07 -9.90
C GLU A 78 14.66 18.99 -8.69
N MET A 79 13.88 18.81 -7.63
CA MET A 79 14.04 19.57 -6.39
C MET A 79 15.38 19.33 -5.72
N GLN A 80 15.89 18.10 -5.77
CA GLN A 80 17.21 17.77 -5.25
C GLN A 80 18.32 18.49 -6.03
N VAL A 81 18.23 18.51 -7.36
CA VAL A 81 19.17 19.25 -8.21
C VAL A 81 19.14 20.74 -7.90
N LEU A 82 17.94 21.32 -7.76
CA LEU A 82 17.78 22.73 -7.41
C LEU A 82 18.41 23.04 -6.04
N THR A 83 18.15 22.19 -5.04
CA THR A 83 18.70 22.35 -3.69
C THR A 83 20.23 22.33 -3.71
N ASN A 84 20.82 21.36 -4.42
CA ASN A 84 22.27 21.27 -4.57
C ASN A 84 22.85 22.51 -5.28
N ASN A 85 22.17 23.04 -6.30
CA ASN A 85 22.60 24.25 -6.98
C ASN A 85 22.57 25.47 -6.05
N LEU A 86 21.49 25.64 -5.30
CA LEU A 86 21.35 26.74 -4.34
C LEU A 86 22.41 26.65 -3.23
N GLN A 87 22.68 25.44 -2.74
CA GLN A 87 23.75 25.22 -1.76
C GLN A 87 25.12 25.63 -2.32
N ALA A 88 25.49 25.17 -3.53
CA ALA A 88 26.76 25.55 -4.15
C ALA A 88 26.88 27.06 -4.36
N ARG A 89 25.77 27.74 -4.70
CA ARG A 89 25.75 29.21 -4.82
C ARG A 89 25.95 29.90 -3.47
N LEU A 90 25.32 29.40 -2.41
CA LEU A 90 25.53 29.93 -1.05
C LEU A 90 26.97 29.77 -0.61
N GLU A 91 27.58 28.62 -0.86
CA GLU A 91 28.99 28.35 -0.56
C GLU A 91 29.93 29.30 -1.34
N ASP A 92 29.66 29.57 -2.62
CA ASP A 92 30.41 30.58 -3.39
C ASP A 92 30.26 31.99 -2.80
N TYR A 93 29.04 32.41 -2.48
CA TYR A 93 28.79 33.73 -1.88
C TYR A 93 29.47 33.87 -0.52
N GLU A 94 29.38 32.85 0.34
CA GLU A 94 30.06 32.85 1.63
C GLU A 94 31.59 32.92 1.46
N GLY A 95 32.14 32.13 0.55
CA GLY A 95 33.57 32.16 0.22
C GLY A 95 34.03 33.54 -0.24
N ARG A 96 33.24 34.21 -1.09
CA ARG A 96 33.53 35.57 -1.58
C ARG A 96 33.42 36.63 -0.49
N LEU A 97 32.45 36.52 0.41
CA LEU A 97 32.31 37.42 1.55
C LEU A 97 33.48 37.27 2.53
N ARG A 98 33.94 36.04 2.79
CA ARG A 98 35.09 35.80 3.67
C ARG A 98 36.42 36.25 3.07
N LYS A 99 36.59 36.24 1.73
CA LYS A 99 37.86 36.59 1.07
C LYS A 99 38.38 38.00 1.38
N ASN A 100 37.49 38.96 1.65
CA ASN A 100 37.87 40.34 1.96
C ASN A 100 37.79 40.65 3.46
N ASN A 101 37.47 39.65 4.29
CA ASN A 101 37.39 39.83 5.73
C ASN A 101 38.69 39.34 6.39
N ILE A 102 39.17 40.09 7.38
CA ILE A 102 40.32 39.70 8.20
C ILE A 102 39.80 39.23 9.55
N LEU A 103 40.21 38.03 9.99
CA LEU A 103 39.89 37.50 11.31
C LEU A 103 41.10 37.68 12.23
N ILE A 104 40.96 38.52 13.24
CA ILE A 104 42.01 38.76 14.25
C ILE A 104 41.66 37.93 15.50
N ILE A 105 42.53 37.00 15.87
CA ILE A 105 42.31 36.07 16.99
C ILE A 105 43.22 36.45 18.16
N GLY A 106 42.72 36.39 19.39
CA GLY A 106 43.50 36.65 20.60
C GLY A 106 43.48 38.09 21.10
N VAL A 107 42.56 38.93 20.58
CA VAL A 107 42.30 40.28 21.11
C VAL A 107 41.46 40.16 22.39
N PRO A 108 41.92 40.69 23.54
CA PRO A 108 41.12 40.72 24.76
C PRO A 108 39.83 41.53 24.58
N GLU A 109 38.74 41.12 25.22
CA GLU A 109 37.47 41.84 25.16
C GLU A 109 37.63 43.31 25.58
N CYS A 110 37.02 44.22 24.82
CA CYS A 110 37.07 45.68 25.01
C CYS A 110 38.46 46.34 24.85
N ALA A 111 39.48 45.65 24.33
CA ALA A 111 40.80 46.23 24.08
C ALA A 111 40.76 47.40 23.06
N GLU A 112 39.78 47.39 22.16
CA GLU A 112 39.54 48.41 21.13
C GLU A 112 38.87 49.70 21.67
N GLY A 113 38.31 49.67 22.88
CA GLY A 113 37.67 50.84 23.48
C GLY A 113 36.53 51.41 22.61
N HIS A 114 36.52 52.73 22.39
CA HIS A 114 35.49 53.42 21.59
C HIS A 114 35.93 53.75 20.16
N ALA A 115 37.20 53.50 19.81
CA ALA A 115 37.81 53.86 18.54
C ALA A 115 38.52 52.64 17.93
N VAL A 116 37.72 51.80 17.28
CA VAL A 116 38.16 50.54 16.66
C VAL A 116 39.11 50.79 15.48
N ASP A 117 38.91 51.88 14.76
CA ASP A 117 39.75 52.32 13.63
C ASP A 117 41.19 52.59 14.05
N LEU A 118 41.40 53.40 15.10
CA LEU A 118 42.73 53.68 15.65
C LEU A 118 43.37 52.44 16.27
N PHE A 119 42.57 51.56 16.88
CA PHE A 119 43.05 50.30 17.41
C PHE A 119 43.61 49.41 16.30
N VAL A 120 42.87 49.23 15.20
CA VAL A 120 43.30 48.43 14.04
C VAL A 120 44.52 49.06 13.35
N GLU A 121 44.55 50.39 13.18
CA GLU A 121 45.70 51.10 12.60
C GLU A 121 46.98 50.84 13.41
N ASN A 122 46.92 51.03 14.73
CA ASN A 122 48.06 50.77 15.62
C ASN A 122 48.48 49.29 15.63
N LEU A 123 47.51 48.37 15.55
CA LEU A 123 47.78 46.94 15.50
C LEU A 123 48.52 46.56 14.22
N ILE A 124 48.11 47.09 13.06
CA ILE A 124 48.78 46.88 11.78
C ILE A 124 50.20 47.42 11.83
N PHE A 125 50.42 48.66 12.27
CA PHE A 125 51.76 49.27 12.31
C PHE A 125 52.74 48.58 13.27
N LYS A 126 52.23 47.87 14.28
CA LYS A 126 53.05 47.24 15.31
C LYS A 126 53.45 45.80 14.97
N GLU A 127 52.55 45.04 14.36
CA GLU A 127 52.70 43.59 14.20
C GLU A 127 52.95 43.13 12.74
N LEU A 128 52.74 43.99 11.74
CA LEU A 128 53.06 43.77 10.32
C LEU A 128 54.20 44.68 9.86
#